data_AF-A0A7S0YSV9-F1
#
_entry.id   AF-A0A7S0YSV9-F1
#
_cell.length_a   1.000
_cell.length_b   1.000
_cell.length_c   1.000
_cell.angle_alpha   90.00
_cell.angle_beta   90.00
_cell.angle_gamma   90.00
#
_symmetry.space_group_name_H-M   'P 1'
#
loop_
_entity.id
_entity.type
_entity.pdbx_description
1 polymer ?
#
loop_
_entity_poly.entity_id
_entity_poly.type
_entity_poly.pdbx_seq_one_letter_code
_entity_poly.pdbx_strand_id
1 'polypeptide(L)'
;AAEGAKTLKKVALELGGKSPILVFADADVDAAVAGAMAGNWLNAGQVCSNGTRVFVHRSVLEPFLSRLVQRTRAVRIGHPLDPATQFGPMVSPQHAERV
;
A
#
# COMPACT_ATOMS: atom_id res chain seq x y z
N ALA A 1 -1.55 -15.37 -21.35
CA ALA A 1 -1.22 -14.91 -22.72
C ALA A 1 -0.81 -16.06 -23.63
N ALA A 2 0.22 -16.85 -23.30
CA ALA A 2 0.73 -17.94 -24.15
C ALA A 2 -0.34 -18.97 -24.55
N GLU A 3 -1.15 -19.47 -23.60
CA GLU A 3 -2.24 -20.41 -23.93
C GLU A 3 -3.37 -19.77 -24.74
N GLY A 4 -3.66 -18.49 -24.50
CA GLY A 4 -4.63 -17.73 -25.29
C GLY A 4 -4.18 -17.57 -26.75
N ALA A 5 -2.88 -17.34 -26.98
CA ALA A 5 -2.30 -17.20 -28.30
C ALA A 5 -2.43 -18.48 -29.15
N LYS A 6 -2.24 -19.67 -28.54
CA LYS A 6 -2.41 -20.97 -29.21
C LYS A 6 -3.81 -21.19 -29.78
N THR A 7 -4.82 -20.54 -29.21
CA THR A 7 -6.23 -20.73 -29.56
C THR A 7 -6.89 -19.47 -30.13
N LEU A 8 -6.10 -18.42 -30.38
CA LEU A 8 -6.55 -17.11 -30.85
C LEU A 8 -7.63 -16.45 -29.96
N LYS A 9 -7.71 -16.86 -28.69
CA LYS A 9 -8.65 -16.27 -27.73
C LYS A 9 -8.13 -14.90 -27.28
N LYS A 10 -9.02 -13.91 -27.29
CA LYS A 10 -8.75 -12.60 -26.69
C LYS A 10 -8.58 -12.74 -25.19
N VAL A 11 -7.61 -12.02 -24.63
CA VAL A 11 -7.32 -12.03 -23.18
C VAL A 11 -7.18 -10.59 -22.67
N ALA A 12 -7.60 -10.37 -21.43
CA ALA A 12 -7.34 -9.17 -20.65
C ALA A 12 -6.57 -9.57 -19.39
N LEU A 13 -5.54 -8.81 -19.00
CA LEU A 13 -4.60 -9.18 -17.94
C LEU A 13 -4.31 -7.97 -17.05
N GLU A 14 -4.53 -8.13 -15.75
CA GLU A 14 -4.19 -7.16 -14.70
C GLU A 14 -3.09 -7.77 -13.82
N LEU A 15 -1.86 -7.22 -13.89
CA LEU A 15 -0.63 -7.93 -13.52
C LEU A 15 0.10 -7.35 -12.30
N GLY A 16 -0.57 -6.50 -11.52
CA GLY A 16 0.04 -5.78 -10.42
C GLY A 16 0.70 -4.47 -10.85
N GLY A 17 1.42 -3.84 -9.90
CA GLY A 17 2.02 -2.55 -10.13
C GLY A 17 3.04 -2.14 -9.08
N LYS A 18 3.67 -0.99 -9.33
CA LYS A 18 4.55 -0.29 -8.39
C LYS A 18 4.05 1.15 -8.24
N SER A 19 2.80 1.31 -7.81
CA SER A 19 2.08 2.58 -7.89
C SER A 19 2.74 3.68 -7.05
N PRO A 20 2.88 4.90 -7.60
CA PRO A 20 3.39 6.05 -6.87
C PRO A 20 2.27 6.82 -6.15
N ILE A 21 2.60 7.45 -5.03
CA ILE A 21 1.85 8.53 -4.38
C ILE A 21 2.73 9.77 -4.43
N LEU A 22 2.21 10.90 -4.91
CA LEU A 22 2.92 12.17 -5.02
C LEU A 22 2.36 13.16 -4.00
N VAL A 23 3.20 13.66 -3.10
CA VAL A 23 2.85 14.67 -2.10
C VAL A 23 3.56 15.97 -2.45
N PHE A 24 2.79 16.96 -2.91
CA PHE A 24 3.30 18.26 -3.33
C PHE A 24 3.56 19.20 -2.14
N ALA A 25 4.21 20.33 -2.40
CA ALA A 25 4.61 21.30 -1.38
C ALA A 25 3.44 21.93 -0.61
N ASP A 26 2.28 22.00 -1.25
CA ASP A 26 1.02 22.59 -0.79
C ASP A 26 0.02 21.56 -0.26
N ALA A 27 0.40 20.29 -0.21
CA ALA A 27 -0.46 19.24 0.31
C ALA A 27 -0.72 19.45 1.81
N ASP A 28 -1.97 19.23 2.23
CA ASP A 28 -2.27 19.00 3.64
C ASP A 28 -1.52 17.75 4.10
N VAL A 29 -0.60 17.94 5.05
CA VAL A 29 0.30 16.86 5.49
C VAL A 29 -0.45 15.75 6.22
N ASP A 30 -1.48 16.08 7.00
CA ASP A 30 -2.24 15.08 7.75
C ASP A 30 -3.11 14.23 6.80
N ALA A 31 -3.73 14.87 5.81
CA ALA A 31 -4.45 14.19 4.74
C ALA A 31 -3.51 13.34 3.86
N ALA A 32 -2.33 13.86 3.51
CA ALA A 32 -1.33 13.13 2.74
C ALA A 32 -0.84 11.89 3.47
N VAL A 33 -0.58 11.98 4.79
CA VAL A 33 -0.20 10.83 5.62
C VAL A 33 -1.36 9.83 5.67
N ALA A 34 -2.60 10.28 5.86
CA ALA A 34 -3.77 9.39 5.86
C ALA A 34 -3.90 8.63 4.52
N GLY A 35 -3.75 9.32 3.39
CA GLY A 35 -3.78 8.73 2.06
C GLY A 35 -2.63 7.74 1.84
N ALA A 36 -1.41 8.10 2.24
CA ALA A 36 -0.25 7.21 2.16
C ALA A 36 -0.41 5.96 3.02
N MET A 37 -0.99 6.10 4.22
CA MET A 37 -1.28 4.96 5.10
C MET A 37 -2.36 4.05 4.50
N ALA A 38 -3.48 4.61 4.06
CA ALA A 38 -4.54 3.83 3.41
C ALA A 38 -4.01 3.10 2.17
N GLY A 39 -3.18 3.79 1.38
CA GLY A 39 -2.59 3.24 0.16
C GLY A 39 -1.48 2.20 0.38
N ASN A 40 -0.98 1.99 1.61
CA ASN A 40 0.12 1.05 1.88
C ASN A 40 -0.20 -0.02 2.93
N TRP A 41 -1.08 0.26 3.90
CA TRP A 41 -1.41 -0.67 4.98
C TRP A 41 -2.73 -1.42 4.75
N LEU A 42 -3.57 -0.98 3.79
CA LEU A 42 -4.78 -1.70 3.41
C LEU A 42 -4.46 -3.14 3.00
N ASN A 43 -5.20 -4.10 3.53
CA ASN A 43 -5.02 -5.54 3.26
C ASN A 43 -3.56 -6.02 3.46
N ALA A 44 -2.87 -5.47 4.45
CA ALA A 44 -1.45 -5.70 4.70
C ALA A 44 -0.54 -5.40 3.48
N GLY A 45 -0.94 -4.45 2.63
CA GLY A 45 -0.22 -4.07 1.40
C GLY A 45 -0.40 -5.06 0.24
N GLN A 46 -1.22 -6.10 0.40
CA GLN A 46 -1.50 -7.12 -0.62
C GLN A 46 -2.57 -6.61 -1.61
N VAL A 47 -2.25 -5.55 -2.34
CA VAL A 47 -3.13 -4.86 -3.30
C VAL A 47 -2.36 -4.60 -4.60
N CYS A 48 -2.96 -4.87 -5.76
CA CYS A 48 -2.28 -4.69 -7.06
C CYS A 48 -1.89 -3.22 -7.32
N SER A 49 -2.70 -2.29 -6.84
CA SER A 49 -2.51 -0.83 -6.93
C SER A 49 -1.86 -0.23 -5.67
N ASN A 50 -1.24 -1.04 -4.81
CA ASN A 50 -0.60 -0.59 -3.57
C ASN A 50 0.38 0.57 -3.84
N GLY A 51 0.28 1.64 -3.04
CA GLY A 51 1.04 2.89 -3.16
C GLY A 51 2.50 2.78 -2.68
N THR A 52 3.19 1.72 -3.10
CA THR A 52 4.51 1.26 -2.63
C THR A 52 5.66 2.26 -2.76
N ARG A 53 5.43 3.40 -3.43
CA ARG A 53 6.42 4.47 -3.57
C ARG A 53 5.74 5.79 -3.25
N VAL A 54 6.13 6.43 -2.14
CA VAL A 54 5.63 7.75 -1.77
C VAL A 54 6.73 8.77 -2.02
N PHE A 55 6.50 9.68 -2.96
CA PHE A 55 7.40 10.77 -3.31
C PHE A 55 6.89 12.05 -2.68
N VAL A 56 7.68 12.65 -1.80
CA VAL A 56 7.27 13.80 -1.00
C VAL A 56 8.14 15.00 -1.32
N HIS A 57 7.51 16.14 -1.56
CA HIS A 57 8.22 17.38 -1.80
C HIS A 57 9.09 17.75 -0.59
N ARG A 58 10.31 18.21 -0.86
CA ARG A 58 11.34 18.44 0.17
C ARG A 58 10.87 19.37 1.29
N SER A 59 10.07 20.38 1.00
CA SER A 59 9.57 21.35 1.98
C SER A 59 8.64 20.75 3.04
N VAL A 60 8.00 19.60 2.75
CA VAL A 60 7.04 18.95 3.66
C VAL A 60 7.48 17.54 4.07
N LEU A 61 8.68 17.12 3.68
CA LEU A 61 9.19 15.77 3.92
C LEU A 61 9.30 15.44 5.41
N GLU A 62 9.93 16.31 6.20
CA GLU A 62 10.11 16.10 7.65
C GLU A 62 8.79 15.98 8.42
N PRO A 63 7.84 16.92 8.32
CA PRO A 63 6.57 16.79 9.03
C PRO A 63 5.76 15.59 8.52
N PHE A 64 5.83 15.24 7.24
CA PHE A 64 5.20 14.04 6.69
C PHE A 64 5.79 12.76 7.29
N LEU A 65 7.12 12.61 7.29
CA LEU A 65 7.81 11.43 7.81
C LEU A 65 7.55 11.23 9.29
N SER A 66 7.64 12.31 10.08
CA SER A 66 7.38 12.27 11.52
C SER A 66 5.98 11.75 11.84
N ARG A 67 4.96 12.33 11.20
CA ARG A 67 3.55 11.91 11.36
C ARG A 67 3.30 10.50 10.85
N LEU A 68 3.87 10.13 9.71
CA LEU A 68 3.73 8.79 9.15
C LEU A 68 4.30 7.74 10.12
N VAL A 69 5.52 7.94 10.63
CA VAL A 69 6.14 7.02 11.59
C VAL A 69 5.31 6.93 12.88
N GLN A 70 4.86 8.07 13.40
CA GLN A 70 4.02 8.10 14.60
C GLN A 70 2.76 7.26 14.42
N ARG A 71 2.03 7.46 13.32
CA ARG A 71 0.77 6.74 13.07
C ARG A 71 1.00 5.28 12.75
N THR A 72 2.05 4.93 12.01
CA THR A 72 2.44 3.54 11.74
C THR A 72 2.72 2.78 13.03
N ARG A 73 3.43 3.39 13.99
CA ARG A 73 3.69 2.77 15.31
C ARG A 73 2.43 2.53 16.15
N ALA A 74 1.36 3.27 15.88
CA ALA A 74 0.09 3.15 16.58
C ALA A 74 -0.88 2.14 15.91
N VAL A 75 -0.52 1.56 14.76
CA VAL A 75 -1.35 0.58 14.05
C VAL A 75 -1.52 -0.67 14.89
N ARG A 76 -2.78 -1.06 15.14
CA ARG A 76 -3.10 -2.30 15.86
C ARG A 76 -3.02 -3.51 14.93
N ILE A 77 -1.99 -4.33 15.14
CA ILE A 77 -1.85 -5.63 14.49
C ILE A 77 -2.60 -6.67 15.32
N GLY A 78 -3.39 -7.52 14.69
CA GLY A 78 -4.22 -8.48 15.43
C GLY A 78 -4.99 -9.46 14.58
N HIS A 79 -5.89 -10.20 15.25
CA HIS A 79 -6.76 -11.17 14.61
C HIS A 79 -7.81 -10.46 13.73
N PRO A 80 -8.04 -10.88 12.48
CA PRO A 80 -8.95 -10.17 11.55
C PRO A 80 -10.41 -10.07 12.00
N LEU A 81 -10.86 -10.95 12.91
CA LEU A 81 -12.22 -10.89 13.48
C LEU A 81 -12.35 -9.94 14.68
N ASP A 82 -11.24 -9.41 15.21
CA ASP A 82 -11.30 -8.37 16.23
C ASP A 82 -11.58 -7.01 15.55
N PRO A 83 -12.69 -6.32 15.87
CA PRO A 83 -13.03 -5.03 15.27
C PRO A 83 -12.00 -3.92 15.57
N ALA A 84 -11.12 -4.10 16.56
CA ALA A 84 -10.03 -3.17 16.84
C ALA A 84 -8.79 -3.40 15.97
N THR A 85 -8.71 -4.50 15.22
CA THR A 85 -7.59 -4.79 14.32
C THR A 85 -7.57 -3.84 13.13
N GLN A 86 -6.42 -3.24 12.87
CA GLN A 86 -6.20 -2.34 11.74
C GLN A 86 -5.26 -2.94 10.68
N PHE A 87 -4.48 -3.96 11.05
CA PHE A 87 -3.55 -4.64 10.15
C PHE A 87 -3.55 -6.15 10.43
N GLY A 88 -3.92 -6.93 9.42
CA GLY A 88 -4.01 -8.39 9.50
C GLY A 88 -2.72 -9.11 9.07
N PRO A 89 -2.75 -10.45 9.02
CA PRO A 89 -1.61 -11.24 8.59
C PRO A 89 -1.43 -11.19 7.06
N MET A 90 -0.29 -11.67 6.60
CA MET A 90 -0.08 -12.04 5.19
C MET A 90 -0.89 -13.29 4.86
N VAL A 91 -1.22 -13.48 3.58
CA VAL A 91 -2.09 -14.57 3.11
C VAL A 91 -1.50 -15.97 3.34
N SER A 92 -0.17 -16.11 3.34
CA SER A 92 0.51 -17.38 3.56
C SER A 92 1.92 -17.19 4.16
N PRO A 93 2.47 -18.23 4.82
CA PRO A 93 3.86 -18.20 5.29
C PRO A 93 4.87 -17.93 4.18
N GLN A 94 4.70 -18.55 3.01
CA GLN A 94 5.60 -18.34 1.87
C GLN A 94 5.54 -16.89 1.35
N HIS A 95 4.37 -16.25 1.40
CA HIS A 95 4.27 -14.84 1.04
C HIS A 95 4.94 -13.96 2.09
N ALA A 96 4.76 -14.29 3.38
CA ALA A 96 5.39 -13.57 4.49
C ALA A 96 6.92 -13.64 4.45
N GLU A 97 7.50 -14.79 4.12
CA GLU A 97 8.96 -14.97 3.98
C GLU A 97 9.56 -14.16 2.83
N ARG A 98 8.77 -13.86 1.80
CA ARG A 98 9.22 -13.11 0.62
C ARG A 98 9.28 -11.59 0.85
N VAL A 99 8.48 -11.07 1.78
CA VAL A 99 8.33 -9.63 2.06
C VAL A 99 9.42 -9.17 3.03
#